data_AF-A0A397VP68-F1
#
_entry.id   AF-A0A397VP68-F1
#
_cell.length_a   1.000
_cell.length_b   1.000
_cell.length_c   1.000
_cell.angle_alpha   90.00
_cell.angle_beta   90.00
_cell.angle_gamma   90.00
#
_symmetry.space_group_name_H-M   'P 1'
#
loop_
_entity.id
_entity.type
_entity.pdbx_description
1 polymer ?
#
loop_
_entity_poly.entity_id
_entity_poly.type
_entity_poly.pdbx_seq_one_letter_code
_entity_poly.pdbx_strand_id
1 'polypeptide(L)'
;MGLKSGPPRRNYAITLQKKHNRFKCPCPGCNLYFSSYGEVSQHVKDIHDTTLLGAKYEREYKIEQKITDNIHTSFKEALCNQLDDIINGLTKYYNLTEQGILIDEDLKKSRDSLLLLKQDFSSFSEHQFRISENALDKKIKAEREKANTMIQKYKEEISRLKCELVKNKDKIASLVNQNRELYEKYSKVQEKYTTLQQEYQALIENNNDYFIERCELLKKENYSLVQRNLELNDEIEDLKERNKEIEDLKERNKEIEDLKERNKEIERVIEVFVIVE
;
A
#
# COMPACT_ATOMS: atom_id res chain seq x y z
N MET A 1 -43.24 -19.32 -39.33
CA MET A 1 -42.21 -19.40 -38.27
C MET A 1 -41.92 -17.95 -37.86
N GLY A 2 -42.45 -17.33 -36.79
CA GLY A 2 -42.68 -17.76 -35.40
C GLY A 2 -41.32 -18.09 -34.77
N LEU A 3 -40.71 -17.34 -33.85
CA LEU A 3 -41.18 -16.63 -32.64
C LEU A 3 -40.21 -15.47 -32.31
N LYS A 4 -40.69 -14.22 -32.20
CA LYS A 4 -41.09 -13.46 -30.98
C LYS A 4 -39.94 -12.97 -30.08
N SER A 5 -39.76 -11.65 -30.14
CA SER A 5 -39.10 -10.76 -29.20
C SER A 5 -39.75 -10.78 -27.81
N GLY A 6 -38.91 -10.77 -26.76
CA GLY A 6 -39.32 -10.63 -25.37
C GLY A 6 -39.02 -9.22 -24.82
N PRO A 7 -39.83 -8.70 -23.87
CA PRO A 7 -39.77 -7.32 -23.36
C PRO A 7 -38.72 -7.12 -22.25
N PRO A 8 -38.39 -5.86 -21.90
CA PRO A 8 -37.36 -5.52 -20.92
C PRO A 8 -37.84 -5.78 -19.48
N ARG A 9 -37.07 -6.55 -18.70
CA ARG A 9 -37.36 -6.75 -17.27
C ARG A 9 -36.80 -5.58 -16.46
N ARG A 10 -37.72 -4.74 -15.95
CA ARG A 10 -37.50 -3.97 -14.70
C ARG A 10 -37.36 -4.97 -13.56
N ASN A 11 -36.32 -4.82 -12.73
CA ASN A 11 -36.28 -5.42 -11.40
C ASN A 11 -35.73 -4.40 -10.39
N TYR A 12 -36.68 -3.84 -9.66
CA TYR A 12 -36.67 -3.32 -8.30
C TYR A 12 -35.33 -3.27 -7.57
N ALA A 13 -34.98 -2.05 -7.14
CA ALA A 13 -34.17 -1.82 -5.96
C ALA A 13 -34.79 -2.58 -4.77
N ILE A 14 -34.15 -3.68 -4.38
CA ILE A 14 -34.38 -4.33 -3.10
C ILE A 14 -33.27 -3.84 -2.18
N THR A 15 -33.65 -2.90 -1.31
CA THR A 15 -32.99 -2.64 -0.03
C THR A 15 -33.02 -3.91 0.82
N LEU A 16 -32.11 -4.83 0.54
CA LEU A 16 -31.76 -5.89 1.48
C LEU A 16 -30.89 -5.25 2.56
N GLN A 17 -31.52 -4.73 3.61
CA GLN A 17 -30.92 -4.65 4.92
C GLN A 17 -30.46 -6.07 5.29
N LYS A 18 -29.23 -6.42 4.92
CA LYS A 18 -28.55 -7.59 5.45
C LYS A 18 -28.45 -7.35 6.96
N LYS A 19 -29.29 -8.04 7.74
CA LYS A 19 -29.06 -8.27 9.16
C LYS A 19 -27.64 -8.82 9.26
N HIS A 20 -26.69 -7.96 9.64
CA HIS A 20 -25.33 -8.36 9.94
C HIS A 20 -25.45 -9.32 11.13
N ASN A 21 -25.37 -10.62 10.87
CA ASN A 21 -25.19 -11.64 11.90
C ASN A 21 -23.84 -11.37 12.54
N ARG A 22 -23.82 -10.55 13.60
CA ARG A 22 -22.61 -10.29 14.35
C ARG A 22 -22.37 -11.45 15.30
N PHE A 23 -21.20 -12.08 15.21
CA PHE A 23 -20.81 -13.14 16.12
C PHE A 23 -20.45 -12.52 17.47
N LYS A 24 -21.15 -12.92 18.53
CA LYS A 24 -20.89 -12.45 19.90
C LYS A 24 -19.73 -13.23 20.50
N CYS A 25 -18.85 -12.56 21.23
CA CYS A 25 -17.83 -13.24 22.03
C CYS A 25 -18.49 -14.14 23.09
N PRO A 26 -18.08 -15.42 23.22
CA PRO A 26 -18.65 -16.35 24.21
C PRO A 26 -18.16 -16.09 25.65
N CYS A 27 -17.16 -15.22 25.86
CA CYS A 27 -16.58 -14.97 27.17
C CYS A 27 -17.52 -14.19 28.11
N PRO A 28 -17.75 -14.64 29.36
CA PRO A 28 -18.56 -13.93 30.34
C PRO A 28 -17.99 -12.52 30.60
N GLY A 29 -18.82 -11.49 30.41
CA GLY A 29 -18.43 -10.08 30.58
C GLY A 29 -17.88 -9.39 29.33
N CYS A 30 -17.67 -10.11 28.22
CA CYS A 30 -17.30 -9.49 26.94
C CYS A 30 -18.55 -9.18 26.10
N ASN A 31 -18.79 -7.89 25.84
CA ASN A 31 -19.93 -7.40 25.06
C ASN A 31 -19.56 -7.03 23.60
N LEU A 32 -18.42 -7.53 23.12
CA LEU A 32 -17.95 -7.24 21.77
C LEU A 32 -18.58 -8.18 20.73
N TYR A 33 -18.81 -7.62 19.54
CA TYR A 33 -19.47 -8.24 18.41
C TYR A 33 -18.59 -8.14 17.17
N PHE A 34 -18.50 -9.22 16.40
CA PHE A 34 -17.56 -9.36 15.31
C PHE A 34 -18.26 -9.71 13.99
N SER A 35 -17.60 -9.39 12.88
CA SER A 35 -18.14 -9.61 11.54
C SER A 35 -17.94 -11.05 11.07
N SER A 36 -17.00 -11.79 11.69
CA SER A 36 -16.72 -13.19 11.39
C SER A 36 -16.34 -13.99 12.63
N TYR A 37 -16.49 -15.32 12.56
CA TYR A 37 -16.04 -16.23 13.62
C TYR A 37 -14.51 -16.22 13.80
N GLY A 38 -13.75 -15.97 12.72
CA GLY A 38 -12.29 -15.85 12.79
C GLY A 38 -11.84 -14.68 13.66
N GLU A 39 -12.53 -13.54 13.57
CA GLU A 39 -12.29 -12.37 14.43
C GLU A 39 -12.62 -12.65 15.90
N VAL A 40 -13.69 -13.39 16.20
CA VAL A 40 -14.01 -13.84 17.57
C VAL A 40 -12.89 -14.72 18.11
N SER A 41 -12.45 -15.71 17.32
CA SER A 41 -11.41 -16.64 17.75
C SER A 41 -10.08 -15.93 18.00
N GLN A 42 -9.74 -14.91 17.21
CA GLN A 42 -8.53 -14.12 17.40
C GLN A 42 -8.64 -13.23 18.64
N HIS A 43 -9.78 -12.56 18.85
CA HIS A 43 -10.04 -11.77 20.04
C HIS A 43 -9.97 -12.59 21.35
N VAL A 44 -10.53 -13.80 21.35
CA VAL A 44 -10.46 -14.70 22.51
C VAL A 44 -9.01 -15.08 22.83
N LYS A 45 -8.19 -15.37 21.82
CA LYS A 45 -6.76 -15.64 22.00
C LYS A 45 -5.98 -14.42 22.51
N ASP A 46 -6.27 -13.24 22.00
CA ASP A 46 -5.46 -12.06 22.31
C ASP A 46 -5.79 -11.45 23.68
N ILE A 47 -7.07 -11.48 24.08
CA ILE A 47 -7.56 -10.79 25.28
C ILE A 47 -7.86 -11.78 26.42
N HIS A 48 -8.39 -12.95 26.11
CA HIS A 48 -8.92 -13.86 27.11
C HIS A 48 -7.98 -15.03 27.46
N ASP A 49 -7.13 -15.53 26.56
CA ASP A 49 -6.12 -16.54 26.92
C ASP A 49 -5.07 -16.00 27.91
N THR A 50 -4.66 -14.74 27.76
CA THR A 50 -3.77 -14.04 28.71
C THR A 50 -4.40 -13.88 30.10
N THR A 51 -5.71 -13.64 30.16
CA THR A 51 -6.46 -13.47 31.42
C THR A 51 -6.78 -14.81 32.10
N LEU A 52 -7.08 -15.85 31.31
CA LEU A 52 -7.32 -17.22 31.78
C LEU A 52 -6.04 -17.87 32.31
N LEU A 53 -4.89 -17.64 31.67
CA LEU A 53 -3.59 -18.09 32.16
C LEU A 53 -3.25 -17.46 33.51
N GLY A 54 -3.45 -16.15 33.67
CA GLY A 54 -3.27 -15.46 34.94
C GLY A 54 -4.16 -16.03 36.06
N ALA A 55 -5.45 -16.21 35.79
CA ALA A 55 -6.40 -16.75 36.77
C ALA A 55 -6.19 -18.24 37.10
N LYS A 56 -5.69 -19.03 36.14
CA LYS A 56 -5.33 -20.44 36.34
C LYS A 56 -4.11 -20.57 37.25
N TYR A 57 -3.04 -19.81 36.98
CA TYR A 57 -1.86 -19.75 37.83
C TYR A 57 -2.20 -19.33 39.26
N GLU A 58 -3.08 -18.35 39.43
CA GLU A 58 -3.49 -17.86 40.76
C GLU A 58 -4.28 -18.91 41.56
N ARG A 59 -5.10 -19.74 40.90
CA ARG A 59 -5.82 -20.85 41.54
C ARG A 59 -4.90 -22.01 41.89
N GLU A 60 -4.02 -22.40 40.96
CA GLU A 60 -3.07 -23.50 41.18
C GLU A 60 -2.11 -23.16 42.33
N TYR A 61 -1.61 -21.92 42.38
CA TYR A 61 -0.78 -21.44 43.50
C TYR A 61 -1.50 -21.48 44.85
N LYS A 62 -2.78 -21.05 44.92
CA LYS A 62 -3.57 -21.10 46.16
C LYS A 62 -3.92 -22.52 46.61
N ILE A 63 -4.04 -23.47 45.68
CA ILE A 63 -4.30 -24.88 45.99
C ILE A 63 -3.03 -25.53 46.52
N GLU A 64 -1.88 -25.32 45.87
CA GLU A 64 -0.59 -25.83 46.32
C GLU A 64 -0.25 -25.31 47.73
N GLN A 65 -0.42 -24.02 47.98
CA GLN A 65 -0.15 -23.40 49.28
C GLN A 65 -1.00 -24.05 50.40
N LYS A 66 -2.30 -24.25 50.15
CA LYS A 66 -3.20 -24.94 51.09
C LYS A 66 -2.83 -26.39 51.36
N ILE A 67 -2.29 -27.12 50.37
CA ILE A 67 -1.91 -28.53 50.54
C ILE A 67 -0.67 -28.64 51.45
N THR A 68 0.33 -27.79 51.25
CA THR A 68 1.54 -27.77 52.09
C THR A 68 1.25 -27.39 53.53
N ASP A 69 0.41 -26.37 53.76
CA ASP A 69 0.05 -25.91 55.10
C ASP A 69 -0.76 -26.97 55.85
N ASN A 70 -1.61 -27.73 55.15
CA ASN A 70 -2.49 -28.72 55.77
C ASN A 70 -1.74 -30.03 56.13
N ILE A 71 -0.77 -30.46 55.31
CA ILE A 71 0.02 -31.69 55.57
C ILE A 71 0.96 -31.50 56.77
N HIS A 72 1.62 -30.35 56.89
CA HIS A 72 2.57 -30.10 57.97
C HIS A 72 1.90 -29.82 59.32
N THR A 73 0.81 -29.04 59.32
CA THR A 73 0.00 -28.80 60.52
C THR A 73 -0.60 -30.12 61.02
N SER A 74 -1.13 -30.95 60.11
CA SER A 74 -1.67 -32.27 60.42
C SER A 74 -0.65 -33.23 61.05
N PHE A 75 0.59 -33.26 60.56
CA PHE A 75 1.61 -34.16 61.11
C PHE A 75 2.10 -33.73 62.51
N LYS A 76 2.32 -32.41 62.71
CA LYS A 76 2.71 -31.85 64.00
C LYS A 76 1.62 -32.06 65.05
N GLU A 77 0.37 -31.75 64.70
CA GLU A 77 -0.78 -31.97 65.58
C GLU A 77 -0.96 -33.45 65.90
N ALA A 78 -0.81 -34.35 64.92
CA ALA A 78 -0.96 -35.79 65.15
C ALA A 78 0.07 -36.34 66.16
N LEU A 79 1.35 -35.98 66.03
CA LEU A 79 2.39 -36.43 66.97
C LEU A 79 2.24 -35.79 68.36
N CYS A 80 1.89 -34.50 68.44
CA CYS A 80 1.62 -33.84 69.71
C CYS A 80 0.42 -34.46 70.44
N ASN A 81 -0.65 -34.78 69.71
CA ASN A 81 -1.84 -35.46 70.24
C ASN A 81 -1.50 -36.87 70.73
N GLN A 82 -0.69 -37.64 69.99
CA GLN A 82 -0.22 -38.96 70.43
C GLN A 82 0.62 -38.88 71.72
N LEU A 83 1.51 -37.88 71.83
CA LEU A 83 2.26 -37.65 73.06
C LEU A 83 1.35 -37.25 74.22
N ASP A 84 0.35 -36.42 73.97
CA ASP A 84 -0.65 -36.04 74.97
C ASP A 84 -1.47 -37.23 75.45
N ASP A 85 -1.90 -38.11 74.55
CA ASP A 85 -2.62 -39.33 74.90
C ASP A 85 -1.78 -40.25 75.81
N ILE A 86 -0.48 -40.41 75.51
CA ILE A 86 0.45 -41.20 76.33
C ILE A 86 0.67 -40.55 77.70
N ILE A 87 0.91 -39.23 77.74
CA ILE A 87 1.12 -38.47 78.98
C ILE A 87 -0.14 -38.51 79.85
N ASN A 88 -1.32 -38.34 79.27
CA ASN A 88 -2.61 -38.41 79.96
C ASN A 88 -2.89 -39.83 80.49
N GLY A 89 -2.56 -40.86 79.70
CA GLY A 89 -2.61 -42.25 80.13
C GLY A 89 -1.74 -42.53 81.35
N LEU A 90 -0.47 -42.10 81.30
CA LEU A 90 0.47 -42.23 82.43
C LEU A 90 0.01 -41.46 83.66
N THR A 91 -0.52 -40.24 83.49
CA THR A 91 -1.05 -39.41 84.57
C THR A 91 -2.26 -40.06 85.25
N LYS A 92 -3.15 -40.70 84.47
CA LYS A 92 -4.30 -41.44 84.98
C LYS A 92 -3.88 -42.68 85.77
N TYR A 93 -2.85 -43.41 85.31
CA TYR A 93 -2.25 -44.53 86.05
C TYR A 93 -1.59 -44.07 87.36
N TYR A 94 -0.90 -42.93 87.33
CA TYR A 94 -0.26 -42.32 88.51
C TYR A 94 -1.27 -42.01 89.62
N ASN A 95 -2.43 -41.45 89.26
CA ASN A 95 -3.52 -41.13 90.20
C ASN A 95 -4.21 -42.37 90.79
N LEU A 96 -4.12 -43.54 90.13
CA LEU A 96 -4.66 -44.81 90.63
C LEU A 96 -3.70 -45.50 91.61
N THR A 97 -2.38 -45.31 91.46
CA THR A 97 -1.36 -45.88 92.36
C THR A 97 -1.21 -45.13 93.69
N GLU A 98 -1.59 -43.84 93.76
CA GLU A 98 -1.66 -43.07 95.01
C GLU A 98 -2.68 -43.64 96.03
N GLN A 99 -3.54 -44.58 95.63
CA GLN A 99 -4.49 -45.27 96.52
C GLN A 99 -3.92 -46.51 97.25
N GLY A 100 -2.61 -46.81 97.19
CA GLY A 100 -2.00 -47.77 98.14
C GLY A 100 -0.78 -48.59 97.72
N ILE A 101 -0.05 -48.26 96.64
CA ILE A 101 1.20 -48.96 96.30
C ILE A 101 2.31 -47.94 96.05
N LEU A 102 3.52 -48.25 96.53
CA LEU A 102 4.76 -47.51 96.32
C LEU A 102 4.84 -46.99 94.88
N ILE A 103 4.84 -45.66 94.77
CA ILE A 103 4.99 -44.94 93.50
C ILE A 103 6.34 -45.35 92.91
N ASP A 104 6.30 -45.97 91.73
CA ASP A 104 7.49 -46.27 90.97
C ASP A 104 8.09 -44.95 90.48
N GLU A 105 9.19 -44.54 91.10
CA GLU A 105 9.91 -43.30 90.79
C GLU A 105 10.34 -43.25 89.30
N ASP A 106 10.41 -44.41 88.66
CA ASP A 106 10.69 -44.57 87.24
C ASP A 106 9.51 -44.18 86.34
N LEU A 107 8.26 -44.32 86.80
CA LEU A 107 7.08 -43.80 86.07
C LEU A 107 7.03 -42.26 86.07
N LYS A 108 7.39 -41.63 87.19
CA LYS A 108 7.47 -40.16 87.29
C LYS A 108 8.57 -39.62 86.37
N LYS A 109 9.76 -40.23 86.41
CA LYS A 109 10.88 -39.89 85.50
C LYS A 109 10.47 -40.06 84.03
N SER A 110 9.76 -41.15 83.70
CA SER A 110 9.28 -41.40 82.34
C SER A 110 8.30 -40.33 81.87
N ARG A 111 7.35 -39.90 82.72
CA ARG A 111 6.42 -38.81 82.41
C ARG A 111 7.16 -37.49 82.17
N ASP A 112 8.10 -37.14 83.05
CA ASP A 112 8.84 -35.88 82.95
C ASP A 112 9.79 -35.88 81.73
N SER A 113 10.39 -37.02 81.37
CA SER A 113 11.15 -37.19 80.12
C SER A 113 10.28 -37.02 78.86
N LEU A 114 9.03 -37.52 78.87
CA LEU A 114 8.10 -37.34 77.75
C LEU A 114 7.64 -35.88 77.59
N LEU A 115 7.42 -35.16 78.70
CA LEU A 115 7.13 -33.72 78.67
C LEU A 115 8.31 -32.93 78.09
N LEU A 116 9.54 -33.24 78.50
CA LEU A 116 10.74 -32.63 77.97
C LEU A 116 10.89 -32.90 76.46
N LEU A 117 10.68 -34.15 76.04
CA LEU A 117 10.72 -34.55 74.63
C LEU A 117 9.68 -33.80 73.78
N LYS A 118 8.46 -33.59 74.32
CA LYS A 118 7.41 -32.81 73.64
C LYS A 118 7.84 -31.35 73.45
N GLN A 119 8.46 -30.76 74.47
CA GLN A 119 8.95 -29.39 74.43
C GLN A 119 10.12 -29.25 73.43
N ASP A 120 11.07 -30.18 73.46
CA ASP A 120 12.20 -30.24 72.54
C ASP A 120 11.74 -30.41 71.09
N PHE A 121 10.78 -31.31 70.84
CA PHE A 121 10.20 -31.51 69.51
C PHE A 121 9.48 -30.26 69.00
N SER A 122 8.73 -29.59 69.86
CA SER A 122 8.03 -28.35 69.50
C SER A 122 9.02 -27.24 69.13
N SER A 123 10.10 -27.08 69.93
CA SER A 123 11.14 -26.07 69.67
C SER A 123 11.95 -26.38 68.41
N PHE A 124 12.29 -27.66 68.17
CA PHE A 124 12.96 -28.10 66.95
C PHE A 124 12.10 -27.83 65.71
N SER A 125 10.81 -28.16 65.77
CA SER A 125 9.86 -27.92 64.67
C SER A 125 9.75 -26.43 64.33
N GLU A 126 9.63 -25.58 65.33
CA GLU A 126 9.62 -24.12 65.13
C GLU A 126 10.92 -23.59 64.54
N HIS A 127 12.06 -24.11 64.99
CA HIS A 127 13.36 -23.72 64.46
C HIS A 127 13.52 -24.12 62.99
N GLN A 128 13.15 -25.35 62.64
CA GLN A 128 13.16 -25.82 61.25
C GLN A 128 12.24 -24.97 60.37
N PHE A 129 11.03 -24.65 60.86
CA PHE A 129 10.09 -23.80 60.13
C PHE A 129 10.67 -22.42 59.86
N ARG A 130 11.28 -21.78 60.88
CA ARG A 130 11.95 -20.49 60.70
C ARG A 130 13.12 -20.55 59.72
N ILE A 131 13.89 -21.63 59.69
CA ILE A 131 14.98 -21.79 58.71
C ILE A 131 14.40 -21.87 57.30
N SER A 132 13.38 -22.70 57.09
CA SER A 132 12.71 -22.86 55.80
C SER A 132 12.06 -21.57 55.32
N GLU A 133 11.37 -20.85 56.20
CA GLU A 133 10.74 -19.55 55.93
C GLU A 133 11.79 -18.52 55.52
N ASN A 134 12.88 -18.37 56.29
CA ASN A 134 13.97 -17.46 55.95
C ASN A 134 14.65 -17.81 54.61
N ALA A 135 14.81 -19.09 54.31
CA ALA A 135 15.38 -19.54 53.03
C ALA A 135 14.45 -19.22 51.87
N LEU A 136 13.14 -19.43 52.05
CA LEU A 136 12.11 -19.10 51.06
C LEU A 136 12.04 -17.60 50.81
N ASP A 137 12.03 -16.78 51.85
CA ASP A 137 12.01 -15.32 51.74
C ASP A 137 13.22 -14.77 50.99
N LYS A 138 14.41 -15.31 51.28
CA LYS A 138 15.63 -14.96 50.51
C LYS A 138 15.49 -15.28 49.04
N LYS A 139 14.92 -16.45 48.70
CA LYS A 139 14.70 -16.88 47.32
C LYS A 139 13.65 -15.99 46.62
N ILE A 140 12.54 -15.69 47.29
CA ILE A 140 11.48 -14.80 46.79
C ILE A 140 12.07 -13.40 46.52
N LYS A 141 12.87 -12.87 47.46
CA LYS A 141 13.51 -11.56 47.29
C LYS A 141 14.46 -11.53 46.09
N ALA A 142 15.31 -12.56 45.94
CA ALA A 142 16.22 -12.65 44.81
C ALA A 142 15.47 -12.74 43.45
N GLU A 143 14.39 -13.52 43.38
CA GLU A 143 13.58 -13.62 42.16
C GLU A 143 12.82 -12.32 41.86
N ARG A 144 12.32 -11.62 42.89
CA ARG A 144 11.74 -10.27 42.71
C ARG A 144 12.75 -9.27 42.17
N GLU A 145 13.98 -9.27 42.68
CA GLU A 145 15.05 -8.40 42.19
C GLU A 145 15.38 -8.70 40.71
N LYS A 146 15.53 -9.98 40.35
CA LYS A 146 15.71 -10.39 38.94
C LYS A 146 14.55 -9.92 38.05
N ALA A 147 13.32 -10.15 38.47
CA ALA A 147 12.13 -9.70 37.73
C ALA A 147 12.12 -8.18 37.54
N ASN A 148 12.45 -7.41 38.58
CA ASN A 148 12.53 -5.94 38.50
C ASN A 148 13.61 -5.46 37.52
N THR A 149 14.78 -6.10 37.48
CA THR A 149 15.82 -5.75 36.50
C THR A 149 15.37 -6.02 35.06
N MET A 150 14.64 -7.12 34.81
CA MET A 150 14.09 -7.42 33.49
C MET A 150 13.00 -6.43 33.09
N ILE A 151 12.08 -6.11 34.01
CA ILE A 151 11.04 -5.10 33.79
C ILE A 151 11.66 -3.75 33.42
N GLN A 152 12.74 -3.35 34.09
CA GLN A 152 13.42 -2.09 33.80
C GLN A 152 14.05 -2.09 32.39
N LYS A 153 14.73 -3.17 32.00
CA LYS A 153 15.28 -3.33 30.64
C LYS A 153 14.18 -3.22 29.57
N TYR A 154 13.04 -3.89 29.78
CA TYR A 154 11.92 -3.81 28.84
C TYR A 154 11.31 -2.41 28.76
N LYS A 155 11.23 -1.67 29.88
CA LYS A 155 10.77 -0.27 29.87
C LYS A 155 11.68 0.63 29.04
N GLU A 156 12.99 0.44 29.15
CA GLU A 156 13.98 1.19 28.37
C GLU A 156 13.89 0.87 26.87
N GLU A 157 13.73 -0.41 26.52
CA GLU A 157 13.56 -0.85 25.13
C GLU A 157 12.26 -0.32 24.52
N ILE A 158 11.14 -0.40 25.23
CA ILE A 158 9.86 0.19 24.81
C ILE A 158 10.01 1.69 24.57
N SER A 159 10.75 2.39 25.45
CA SER A 159 10.98 3.84 25.30
C SER A 159 11.81 4.15 24.05
N ARG A 160 12.84 3.35 23.76
CA ARG A 160 13.65 3.46 22.54
C ARG A 160 12.81 3.25 21.28
N LEU A 161 12.02 2.16 21.24
CA LEU A 161 11.17 1.83 20.11
C LEU A 161 10.10 2.90 19.87
N LYS A 162 9.52 3.49 20.93
CA LYS A 162 8.60 4.63 20.79
C LYS A 162 9.27 5.84 20.14
N CYS A 163 10.49 6.17 20.55
CA CYS A 163 11.24 7.27 19.93
C CYS A 163 11.54 7.00 18.45
N GLU A 164 11.93 5.78 18.09
CA GLU A 164 12.16 5.39 16.69
C GLU A 164 10.88 5.44 15.86
N LEU A 165 9.75 4.99 16.42
CA LEU A 165 8.45 5.04 15.76
C LEU A 165 8.05 6.48 15.41
N VAL A 166 8.27 7.44 16.32
CA VAL A 166 8.01 8.86 16.08
C VAL A 166 8.90 9.39 14.95
N LYS A 167 10.22 9.13 15.00
CA LYS A 167 11.16 9.53 13.92
C LYS A 167 10.75 8.97 12.56
N ASN A 168 10.33 7.71 12.53
CA ASN A 168 9.87 7.06 11.29
C ASN A 168 8.57 7.68 10.79
N LYS A 169 7.62 8.02 11.68
CA LYS A 169 6.39 8.71 11.32
C LYS A 169 6.67 10.08 10.70
N ASP A 170 7.59 10.86 11.26
CA ASP A 170 7.97 12.17 10.73
C ASP A 170 8.66 12.03 9.37
N LYS A 171 9.53 11.02 9.21
CA LYS A 171 10.17 10.71 7.93
C LYS A 171 9.15 10.31 6.85
N ILE A 172 8.16 9.51 7.20
CA ILE A 172 7.05 9.13 6.29
C ILE A 172 6.27 10.38 5.87
N ALA A 173 5.91 11.27 6.83
CA ALA A 173 5.20 12.50 6.52
C ALA A 173 5.99 13.41 5.55
N SER A 174 7.31 13.53 5.77
CA SER A 174 8.20 14.28 4.87
C SER A 174 8.23 13.68 3.46
N LEU A 175 8.40 12.36 3.33
CA LEU A 175 8.41 11.66 2.04
C LEU A 175 7.06 11.79 1.30
N VAL A 176 5.94 11.74 2.02
CA VAL A 176 4.60 11.95 1.44
C VAL A 176 4.48 13.35 0.84
N ASN A 177 4.96 14.39 1.54
CA ASN A 177 4.95 15.76 1.02
C ASN A 177 5.83 15.91 -0.23
N GLN A 178 7.04 15.33 -0.21
CA GLN A 178 7.94 15.35 -1.37
C GLN A 178 7.32 14.64 -2.58
N ASN A 179 6.69 13.48 -2.38
CA ASN A 179 6.00 12.78 -3.46
C ASN A 179 4.86 13.61 -4.03
N ARG A 180 4.06 14.28 -3.19
CA ARG A 180 3.00 15.18 -3.65
C ARG A 180 3.53 16.29 -4.55
N GLU A 181 4.61 16.96 -4.14
CA GLU A 181 5.25 18.03 -4.94
C GLU A 181 5.78 17.51 -6.27
N LEU A 182 6.35 16.30 -6.29
CA LEU A 182 6.82 15.65 -7.52
C LEU A 182 5.65 15.34 -8.47
N TYR A 183 4.53 14.84 -7.95
CA TYR A 183 3.32 14.60 -8.75
C TYR A 183 2.77 15.89 -9.35
N GLU A 184 2.73 16.99 -8.59
CA GLU A 184 2.28 18.29 -9.11
C GLU A 184 3.20 18.81 -10.23
N LYS A 185 4.53 18.68 -10.06
CA LYS A 185 5.50 19.04 -11.10
C LYS A 185 5.33 18.18 -12.35
N TYR A 186 5.14 16.88 -12.19
CA TYR A 186 4.89 15.96 -13.29
C TYR A 186 3.62 16.33 -14.05
N SER A 187 2.51 16.61 -13.35
CA SER A 187 1.25 17.03 -13.96
C SER A 187 1.44 18.27 -14.84
N LYS A 188 2.13 19.30 -14.33
CA LYS A 188 2.41 20.53 -15.09
C LYS A 188 3.26 20.29 -16.33
N VAL A 189 4.23 19.38 -16.26
CA VAL A 189 5.06 19.01 -17.43
C VAL A 189 4.21 18.26 -18.46
N GLN A 190 3.33 17.37 -18.02
CA GLN A 190 2.45 16.62 -18.90
C GLN A 190 1.44 17.52 -19.62
N GLU A 191 0.88 18.51 -18.93
CA GLU A 191 0.04 19.55 -19.53
C GLU A 191 0.80 20.30 -20.63
N LYS A 192 2.00 20.81 -20.33
CA LYS A 192 2.84 21.50 -21.32
C LYS A 192 3.19 20.64 -22.53
N TYR A 193 3.51 19.36 -22.31
CA TYR A 193 3.79 18.42 -23.39
C TYR A 193 2.58 18.25 -24.30
N THR A 194 1.39 18.11 -23.71
CA THR A 194 0.13 17.97 -24.46
C THR A 194 -0.17 19.22 -25.29
N THR A 195 0.02 20.41 -24.71
CA THR A 195 -0.13 21.68 -25.44
C THR A 195 0.87 21.80 -26.59
N LEU A 196 2.14 21.51 -26.34
CA LEU A 196 3.18 21.57 -27.39
C LEU A 196 2.89 20.58 -28.53
N GLN A 197 2.39 19.38 -28.20
CA GLN A 197 2.00 18.39 -29.19
C GLN A 197 0.84 18.89 -30.06
N GLN A 198 -0.15 19.56 -29.47
CA GLN A 198 -1.27 20.17 -30.21
C GLN A 198 -0.80 21.31 -31.11
N GLU A 199 0.08 22.20 -30.60
CA GLU A 199 0.66 23.30 -31.39
C GLU A 199 1.48 22.78 -32.57
N TYR A 200 2.28 21.74 -32.36
CA TYR A 200 3.07 21.11 -33.41
C TYR A 200 2.18 20.49 -34.49
N GLN A 201 1.12 19.79 -34.09
CA GLN A 201 0.16 19.21 -35.02
C GLN A 201 -0.56 20.29 -35.84
N ALA A 202 -1.02 21.36 -35.20
CA ALA A 202 -1.65 22.49 -35.88
C ALA A 202 -0.69 23.19 -36.86
N LEU A 203 0.60 23.29 -36.54
CA LEU A 203 1.60 23.86 -37.43
C LEU A 203 1.80 22.99 -38.69
N ILE A 204 1.83 21.67 -38.54
CA ILE A 204 1.91 20.74 -39.67
C ILE A 204 0.70 20.91 -40.59
N GLU A 205 -0.50 20.95 -40.02
CA GLU A 205 -1.76 21.11 -40.77
C GLU A 205 -1.77 22.43 -41.55
N ASN A 206 -1.47 23.54 -40.87
CA ASN A 206 -1.42 24.87 -41.51
C ASN A 206 -0.36 24.95 -42.63
N ASN A 207 0.82 24.37 -42.42
CA ASN A 207 1.86 24.36 -43.45
C ASN A 207 1.44 23.52 -44.66
N ASN A 208 0.84 22.36 -44.44
CA ASN A 208 0.35 21.51 -45.52
C ASN A 208 -0.72 22.23 -46.34
N ASP A 209 -1.68 22.87 -45.68
CA ASP A 209 -2.74 23.63 -46.35
C ASP A 209 -2.17 24.78 -47.18
N TYR A 210 -1.22 25.54 -46.62
CA TYR A 210 -0.52 26.60 -47.35
C TYR A 210 0.21 26.09 -48.60
N PHE A 211 0.95 24.98 -48.48
CA PHE A 211 1.67 24.41 -49.62
C PHE A 211 0.73 23.87 -50.70
N ILE A 212 -0.38 23.24 -50.30
CA ILE A 212 -1.41 22.75 -51.22
C ILE A 212 -2.01 23.93 -51.98
N GLU A 213 -2.49 24.97 -51.28
CA GLU A 213 -3.08 26.15 -51.89
C GLU A 213 -2.10 26.85 -52.84
N ARG A 214 -0.84 27.03 -52.41
CA ARG A 214 0.19 27.65 -53.26
C ARG A 214 0.47 26.83 -54.51
N CYS A 215 0.50 25.50 -54.41
CA CYS A 215 0.67 24.62 -55.57
C CYS A 215 -0.51 24.70 -56.54
N GLU A 216 -1.74 24.81 -56.04
CA GLU A 216 -2.93 24.99 -56.88
C GLU A 216 -2.92 26.33 -57.62
N LEU A 217 -2.53 27.41 -56.94
CA LEU A 217 -2.38 28.73 -57.57
C LEU A 217 -1.32 28.71 -58.67
N LEU A 218 -0.14 28.15 -58.39
CA LEU A 218 0.93 28.03 -59.39
C LEU A 218 0.52 27.17 -60.60
N LYS A 219 -0.27 26.10 -60.39
CA LYS A 219 -0.82 25.31 -61.49
C LYS A 219 -1.76 26.13 -62.38
N LYS A 220 -2.63 26.96 -61.80
CA LYS A 220 -3.53 27.85 -62.54
C LYS A 220 -2.78 28.94 -63.32
N GLU A 221 -1.79 29.56 -62.69
CA GLU A 221 -0.92 30.55 -63.33
C GLU A 221 -0.17 29.94 -64.52
N ASN A 222 0.45 28.77 -64.32
CA ASN A 222 1.19 28.07 -65.37
C ASN A 222 0.27 27.67 -66.54
N TYR A 223 -0.93 27.17 -66.26
CA TYR A 223 -1.92 26.88 -67.30
C TYR A 223 -2.26 28.13 -68.14
N SER A 224 -2.46 29.27 -67.47
CA SER A 224 -2.77 30.53 -68.15
C SER A 224 -1.61 31.02 -69.02
N LEU A 225 -0.37 30.89 -68.53
CA LEU A 225 0.84 31.21 -69.30
C LEU A 225 1.03 30.30 -70.51
N VAL A 226 0.79 28.99 -70.35
CA VAL A 226 0.84 28.02 -71.45
C VAL A 226 -0.19 28.38 -72.52
N GLN A 227 -1.42 28.72 -72.13
CA GLN A 227 -2.44 29.16 -73.09
C GLN A 227 -2.02 30.43 -73.84
N ARG A 228 -1.51 31.44 -73.14
CA ARG A 228 -1.02 32.66 -73.79
C ARG A 228 0.15 32.39 -74.74
N ASN A 229 1.05 31.47 -74.38
CA ASN A 229 2.15 31.08 -75.26
C ASN A 229 1.65 30.36 -76.52
N LEU A 230 0.58 29.57 -76.44
CA LEU A 230 -0.03 28.96 -77.62
C LEU A 230 -0.61 30.03 -78.54
N GLU A 231 -1.38 30.98 -78.01
CA GLU A 231 -1.93 32.11 -78.79
C GLU A 231 -0.82 32.92 -79.49
N LEU A 232 0.26 33.25 -78.76
CA LEU A 232 1.39 33.99 -79.32
C LEU A 232 2.13 33.20 -80.41
N ASN A 233 2.20 31.87 -80.29
CA ASN A 233 2.80 31.03 -81.33
C ASN A 233 1.96 31.03 -82.61
N ASP A 234 0.62 30.98 -82.48
CA ASP A 234 -0.30 31.09 -83.60
C ASP A 234 -0.15 32.47 -84.29
N GLU A 235 -0.12 33.57 -83.50
CA GLU A 235 0.12 34.93 -84.01
C GLU A 235 1.47 35.05 -84.76
N ILE A 236 2.53 34.39 -84.26
CA ILE A 236 3.84 34.37 -84.91
C ILE A 236 3.77 33.64 -86.25
N GLU A 237 3.03 32.53 -86.33
CA GLU A 237 2.92 31.75 -87.57
C GLU A 237 2.16 32.54 -88.63
N ASP A 238 1.06 33.20 -88.26
CA ASP A 238 0.32 34.13 -89.13
C ASP A 238 1.23 35.26 -89.67
N LEU A 239 2.06 35.83 -88.79
CA LEU A 239 3.01 36.88 -89.20
C LEU A 239 4.10 36.36 -90.15
N LYS A 240 4.57 35.11 -89.97
CA LYS A 240 5.51 34.50 -90.91
C LYS A 240 4.88 34.31 -92.29
N GLU A 241 3.62 33.90 -92.36
CA GLU A 241 2.89 33.75 -93.61
C GLU A 241 2.76 35.10 -94.33
N ARG A 242 2.30 36.13 -93.64
CA ARG A 242 2.22 37.50 -94.19
C ARG A 242 3.57 38.04 -94.65
N ASN A 243 4.65 37.71 -93.95
CA ASN A 243 6.00 38.11 -94.37
C ASN A 243 6.42 37.43 -95.67
N LYS A 244 6.04 36.16 -95.91
CA LYS A 244 6.27 35.50 -97.20
C LYS A 244 5.54 36.22 -98.32
N GLU A 245 4.26 36.56 -98.13
CA GLU A 245 3.47 37.32 -99.11
C GLU A 245 4.13 38.68 -99.45
N ILE A 246 4.69 39.37 -98.46
CA ILE A 246 5.40 40.63 -98.67
C ILE A 246 6.67 40.42 -99.53
N GLU A 247 7.43 39.35 -99.30
CA GLU A 247 8.61 39.05 -100.11
C GLU A 247 8.23 38.72 -101.57
N ASP A 248 7.18 37.94 -101.78
CA ASP A 248 6.66 37.66 -103.14
C ASP A 248 6.23 38.96 -103.85
N LEU A 249 5.58 39.88 -103.12
CA LEU A 249 5.21 41.19 -103.66
C LEU A 249 6.42 42.08 -103.98
N LYS A 250 7.49 42.03 -103.18
CA LYS A 250 8.74 42.75 -103.47
C LYS A 250 9.39 42.23 -104.74
N GLU A 251 9.40 40.91 -104.95
CA GLU A 251 9.94 40.29 -106.17
C GLU A 251 9.14 40.74 -107.40
N ARG A 252 7.81 40.66 -107.35
CA ARG A 252 6.93 41.16 -108.43
C ARG A 252 7.13 42.65 -108.71
N ASN A 253 7.31 43.47 -107.68
CA ASN A 253 7.58 44.90 -107.86
C ASN A 253 8.92 45.13 -108.58
N LYS A 254 9.95 44.31 -108.31
CA LYS A 254 11.22 44.37 -109.03
C LYS A 254 11.03 44.04 -110.52
N GLU A 255 10.27 42.99 -110.84
CA GLU A 255 9.93 42.66 -112.24
C GLU A 255 9.19 43.80 -112.94
N ILE A 256 8.27 44.48 -112.25
CA ILE A 256 7.57 45.65 -112.78
C ILE A 256 8.54 46.79 -113.08
N GLU A 257 9.50 47.06 -112.20
CA GLU A 257 10.52 48.10 -112.45
C GLU A 257 11.42 47.74 -113.64
N ASP A 258 11.84 46.48 -113.78
CA ASP A 258 12.60 46.01 -114.95
C ASP A 258 11.78 46.17 -116.25
N LEU A 259 10.47 45.87 -116.22
CA LEU A 259 9.57 46.08 -117.35
C LEU A 259 9.37 47.57 -117.68
N LYS A 260 9.27 48.45 -116.68
CA LYS A 260 9.22 49.91 -116.90
C LYS A 260 10.49 50.42 -117.56
N GLU A 261 11.66 49.90 -117.17
CA GLU A 261 12.92 50.27 -117.80
C GLU A 261 12.99 49.83 -119.26
N ARG A 262 12.58 48.59 -119.56
CA ARG A 262 12.45 48.11 -120.95
C ARG A 262 11.47 48.94 -121.78
N ASN A 263 10.33 49.33 -121.21
CA ASN A 263 9.38 50.20 -121.92
C ASN A 263 9.99 51.56 -122.25
N LYS A 264 10.74 52.18 -121.33
CA LYS A 264 11.48 53.43 -121.61
C LYS A 264 12.53 53.25 -122.72
N GLU A 265 13.12 52.06 -122.85
CA GLU A 265 14.05 51.76 -123.95
C GLU A 265 13.30 51.61 -125.29
N ILE A 266 12.16 50.92 -125.32
CA ILE A 266 11.30 50.83 -126.50
C ILE A 266 10.81 52.21 -126.94
N GLU A 267 10.36 53.05 -126.00
CA GLU A 267 9.95 54.45 -126.27
C GLU A 267 11.08 55.22 -126.97
N ARG A 268 12.32 55.11 -126.48
CA ARG A 268 13.50 55.72 -127.12
C ARG A 268 13.76 55.19 -128.53
N VAL A 269 13.58 53.89 -128.78
CA VAL A 269 13.75 53.30 -130.13
C VAL A 269 12.66 53.79 -131.09
N ILE A 270 11.41 53.89 -130.64
CA ILE A 270 10.29 54.42 -131.44
C ILE A 270 10.56 55.88 -131.80
N GLU A 271 11.01 56.71 -130.86
CA GLU A 271 11.39 58.11 -131.13
C GLU A 271 12.45 58.22 -132.23
N VAL A 272 13.44 57.33 -132.26
CA VAL A 272 14.47 57.29 -133.33
C VAL A 272 13.88 56.85 -134.66
N PHE A 273 12.99 55.85 -134.67
CA PHE A 273 12.37 55.34 -135.91
C PHE A 273 11.47 56.38 -136.59
N VAL A 274 10.73 57.18 -135.82
CA VAL A 274 9.84 58.25 -136.32
C VAL A 274 10.61 59.43 -136.95
N ILE A 275 11.93 59.54 -136.72
CA ILE A 275 12.79 60.57 -137.32
C ILE A 275 13.40 60.11 -138.67
N VAL A 276 13.32 58.82 -139.01
CA VAL A 276 13.99 58.22 -140.18
C VAL A 276 13.02 57.94 -141.35
N GLU A 277 11.71 58.14 -141.17
CA GLU A 277 10.70 58.18 -142.26
C GLU A 277 10.38 59.62 -142.69
#